data_AF-A0A846SXC5-F1
#
_entry.id   AF-A0A846SXC5-F1
#
_cell.length_a   1.000
_cell.length_b   1.000
_cell.length_c   1.000
_cell.angle_alpha   90.00
_cell.angle_beta   90.00
_cell.angle_gamma   90.00
#
_symmetry.space_group_name_H-M   'P 1'
#
loop_
_entity.id
_entity.type
_entity.pdbx_description
1 polymer ?
#
loop_
_entity_poly.entity_id
_entity_poly.type
_entity_poly.pdbx_seq_one_letter_code
_entity_poly.pdbx_strand_id
1 'polypeptide(L)'
;MQDNPPLLAASQRLSMITSELQEGIMRTRMQPISNIWAKFPRVVRDLALGCSKQVRVDMEGKETELDKSLIEAMKDPLTHLVRNAIDHGVEMPAVRRAAGKPEEGCLLMRAYHEGGQVHIEISDDGAGLNPEKLRRKALEKGLINADRAAAMSDQDFRRLIFLAGFSTAEKITNISGRGVGMDVVKTNIERIGGVIDLESELGRGTTFKIRIPLTLAIVPALIITSGGERFAIPQVNLLELIRVNEEQRNTAIEYVHSNPVYRLRGKLLPIVNLNRELKLTTTSVSSVINIVVLQTGQHHFGLVVDQINDTQEIVVKPLDKVLQDIQVLAGATIMGDGRVALILDVLGIAQQARIVSDSHDHNLAAQLRAAPRPRRRTPNLAVGALAGRWTPGDSARPRFPVGGV
;
A
#
# COMPACT_ATOMS: atom_id res chain seq x y z
N MET A 1 -5.34 16.05 -33.24
CA MET A 1 -4.07 16.42 -32.58
C MET A 1 -2.82 16.11 -33.41
N GLN A 2 -2.89 15.32 -34.49
CA GLN A 2 -1.73 15.00 -35.33
C GLN A 2 -1.32 16.10 -36.35
N ASP A 3 -2.13 17.14 -36.57
CA ASP A 3 -1.92 18.10 -37.67
C ASP A 3 -1.35 19.48 -37.27
N ASN A 4 -0.70 19.64 -36.11
CA ASN A 4 -0.10 20.93 -35.73
C ASN A 4 1.27 20.79 -35.04
N PRO A 5 2.36 20.69 -35.81
CA PRO A 5 3.73 20.53 -35.29
C PRO A 5 4.17 21.65 -34.32
N PRO A 6 3.84 22.94 -34.56
CA PRO A 6 4.08 24.01 -33.57
C PRO A 6 3.40 23.78 -32.22
N LEU A 7 2.16 23.28 -32.22
CA LEU A 7 1.42 22.98 -31.00
C LEU A 7 2.03 21.79 -30.23
N LEU A 8 2.47 20.76 -30.95
CA LEU A 8 3.20 19.62 -30.36
C LEU A 8 4.51 20.07 -29.71
N ALA A 9 5.29 20.91 -30.39
CA ALA A 9 6.53 21.46 -29.84
C ALA A 9 6.29 22.36 -28.61
N ALA A 10 5.24 23.18 -28.64
CA ALA A 10 4.84 24.00 -27.50
C ALA A 10 4.37 23.14 -26.32
N SER A 11 3.58 22.09 -26.56
CA SER A 11 3.14 21.14 -25.54
C SER A 11 4.32 20.39 -24.91
N GLN A 12 5.29 19.94 -25.72
CA GLN A 12 6.50 19.28 -25.21
C GLN A 12 7.34 20.22 -24.35
N ARG A 13 7.51 21.49 -24.77
CA ARG A 13 8.19 22.51 -23.95
C ARG A 13 7.46 22.78 -22.64
N LEU A 14 6.13 22.88 -22.67
CA LEU A 14 5.33 23.03 -21.45
C LEU A 14 5.47 21.83 -20.51
N SER A 15 5.44 20.60 -21.03
CA SER A 15 5.68 19.39 -20.23
C SER A 15 7.07 19.38 -19.60
N MET A 16 8.10 19.78 -20.35
CA MET A 16 9.49 19.88 -19.84
C MET A 16 9.58 20.92 -18.71
N ILE A 17 9.09 22.14 -18.93
CA ILE A 17 9.11 23.22 -17.92
C ILE A 17 8.29 22.83 -16.68
N THR A 18 7.15 22.17 -16.87
CA THR A 18 6.30 21.73 -15.76
C THR A 18 6.99 20.65 -14.94
N SER A 19 7.71 19.73 -15.59
CA SER A 19 8.50 18.69 -14.91
C SER A 19 9.66 19.31 -14.13
N GLU A 20 10.38 20.29 -14.71
CA GLU A 20 11.45 21.02 -14.01
C GLU A 20 10.92 21.81 -12.81
N LEU A 21 9.77 22.49 -12.95
CA LEU A 21 9.11 23.18 -11.84
C LEU A 21 8.68 22.19 -10.74
N GLN A 22 8.12 21.05 -11.13
CA GLN A 22 7.72 20.01 -10.18
C GLN A 22 8.93 19.46 -9.42
N GLU A 23 10.03 19.13 -10.10
CA GLU A 23 11.28 18.70 -9.46
C GLU A 23 11.83 19.78 -8.51
N GLY A 24 11.83 21.04 -8.94
CA GLY A 24 12.25 22.17 -8.12
C GLY A 24 11.42 22.32 -6.85
N ILE A 25 10.09 22.23 -6.96
CA ILE A 25 9.18 22.27 -5.81
C ILE A 25 9.42 21.07 -4.88
N MET A 26 9.61 19.87 -5.43
CA MET A 26 9.88 18.67 -4.64
C MET A 26 11.15 18.85 -3.80
N ARG A 27 12.25 19.39 -4.38
CA ARG A 27 13.49 19.67 -3.65
C ARG A 27 13.28 20.60 -2.45
N THR A 28 12.38 21.59 -2.53
CA THR A 28 12.10 22.48 -1.37
C THR A 28 11.45 21.77 -0.18
N ARG A 29 10.82 20.61 -0.41
CA ARG A 29 10.17 19.78 0.62
C ARG A 29 11.06 18.63 1.11
N MET A 30 12.14 18.34 0.40
CA MET A 30 13.08 17.28 0.76
C MET A 30 13.77 17.59 2.08
N GLN A 31 13.99 16.55 2.86
CA GLN A 31 14.77 16.60 4.09
C GLN A 31 15.73 15.41 4.11
N PRO A 32 16.91 15.55 4.73
CA PRO A 32 17.85 14.44 4.83
C PRO A 32 17.30 13.36 5.77
N ILE A 33 17.54 12.09 5.41
CA ILE A 33 17.15 10.93 6.24
C ILE A 33 17.86 10.90 7.60
N SER A 34 18.97 11.65 7.74
CA SER A 34 19.69 11.87 8.99
C SER A 34 18.78 12.22 10.18
N ASN A 35 17.68 12.93 9.92
CA ASN A 35 16.67 13.30 10.93
C ASN A 35 16.04 12.08 11.63
N ILE A 36 15.88 10.96 10.93
CA ILE A 36 15.44 9.70 11.52
C ILE A 36 16.64 8.94 12.10
N TRP A 37 17.76 8.88 11.35
CA TRP A 37 18.97 8.16 11.75
C TRP A 37 19.50 8.61 13.11
N ALA A 38 19.38 9.89 13.45
CA ALA A 38 19.80 10.45 14.72
C ALA A 38 19.17 9.77 15.96
N LYS A 39 17.99 9.15 15.82
CA LYS A 39 17.29 8.48 16.94
C LYS A 39 17.72 7.03 17.13
N PHE A 40 18.15 6.37 16.06
CA PHE A 40 18.41 4.93 16.06
C PHE A 40 19.55 4.47 16.97
N PRO A 41 20.68 5.19 17.13
CA PRO A 41 21.72 4.80 18.08
C PRO A 41 21.21 4.57 19.50
N ARG A 42 20.27 5.41 19.96
CA ARG A 42 19.65 5.26 21.28
C ARG A 42 18.70 4.06 21.30
N VAL A 43 17.83 3.93 20.30
CA VAL A 43 16.88 2.81 20.20
C VAL A 43 17.60 1.46 20.15
N VAL A 44 18.66 1.34 19.35
CA VAL A 44 19.49 0.14 19.25
C VAL A 44 20.12 -0.20 20.60
N ARG A 45 20.69 0.80 21.29
CA ARG A 45 21.29 0.60 22.62
C ARG A 45 20.27 0.13 23.64
N ASP A 46 19.10 0.76 23.70
CA ASP A 46 18.04 0.42 24.65
C ASP A 46 17.50 -1.01 24.39
N LEU A 47 17.33 -1.40 23.12
CA LEU A 47 16.91 -2.76 22.73
C LEU A 47 18.00 -3.80 23.02
N ALA A 48 19.26 -3.50 22.70
CA ALA A 48 20.38 -4.40 22.96
C ALA A 48 20.52 -4.69 24.46
N LEU A 49 20.41 -3.67 25.31
CA LEU A 49 20.38 -3.82 26.77
C LEU A 49 19.21 -4.67 27.25
N GLY A 50 17.99 -4.39 26.76
CA GLY A 50 16.79 -5.16 27.10
C GLY A 50 16.88 -6.64 26.74
N CYS A 51 17.61 -6.96 25.67
CA CYS A 51 17.83 -8.32 25.18
C CYS A 51 19.15 -8.94 25.66
N SER A 52 19.95 -8.24 26.48
CA SER A 52 21.29 -8.69 26.92
C SER A 52 22.23 -9.06 25.75
N LYS A 53 22.14 -8.31 24.64
CA LYS A 53 22.98 -8.46 23.45
C LYS A 53 23.92 -7.27 23.31
N GLN A 54 25.00 -7.44 22.55
CA GLN A 54 25.93 -6.36 22.19
C GLN A 54 25.77 -6.07 20.71
N VAL A 55 25.39 -4.83 20.36
CA VAL A 55 25.10 -4.44 18.97
C VAL A 55 25.62 -3.03 18.71
N ARG A 56 26.41 -2.87 17.64
CA ARG A 56 26.77 -1.58 17.05
C ARG A 56 25.86 -1.26 15.88
N VAL A 57 25.55 0.02 15.70
CA VAL A 57 24.83 0.51 14.53
C VAL A 57 25.73 1.40 13.68
N ASP A 58 25.89 1.00 12.42
CA ASP A 58 26.62 1.75 11.40
C ASP A 58 25.60 2.37 10.43
N MET A 59 25.83 3.61 10.03
CA MET A 59 24.87 4.39 9.24
C MET A 59 25.55 5.08 8.08
N GLU A 60 25.09 4.76 6.87
CA GLU A 60 25.60 5.30 5.60
C GLU A 60 24.51 6.07 4.85
N GLY A 61 24.92 7.06 4.05
CA GLY A 61 24.00 7.85 3.23
C GLY A 61 23.06 8.76 4.03
N LYS A 62 23.55 9.36 5.11
CA LYS A 62 22.77 10.23 6.02
C LYS A 62 22.20 11.47 5.31
N GLU A 63 22.89 11.91 4.28
CA GLU A 63 22.58 13.01 3.39
C GLU A 63 21.49 12.68 2.36
N THR A 64 21.11 11.42 2.21
CA THR A 64 20.05 11.00 1.28
C THR A 64 18.77 11.75 1.56
N GLU A 65 18.30 12.49 0.56
CA GLU A 65 17.10 13.32 0.65
C GLU A 65 15.82 12.52 0.43
N LEU A 66 14.80 12.80 1.23
CA LEU A 66 13.48 12.18 1.18
C LEU A 66 12.38 13.21 1.51
N ASP A 67 11.19 13.03 0.94
CA ASP A 67 10.06 13.90 1.24
C ASP A 67 9.68 13.82 2.73
N LYS A 68 9.40 14.96 3.37
CA LYS A 68 9.03 15.01 4.80
C LYS A 68 7.91 14.04 5.19
N SER A 69 6.89 13.84 4.34
CA SER A 69 5.82 12.90 4.64
C SER A 69 6.25 11.43 4.55
N LEU A 70 7.16 11.11 3.62
CA LEU A 70 7.77 9.77 3.54
C LEU A 70 8.64 9.52 4.78
N ILE A 71 9.42 10.52 5.23
CA ILE A 71 10.22 10.43 6.47
C ILE A 71 9.34 10.09 7.67
N GLU A 72 8.23 10.80 7.85
CA GLU A 72 7.29 10.53 8.95
C GLU A 72 6.68 9.12 8.86
N ALA A 73 6.28 8.70 7.65
CA ALA A 73 5.68 7.38 7.43
C ALA A 73 6.67 6.21 7.62
N MET A 74 7.97 6.45 7.42
CA MET A 74 9.01 5.42 7.52
C MET A 74 9.52 5.15 8.94
N LYS A 75 9.21 6.02 9.91
CA LYS A 75 9.68 5.87 11.30
C LYS A 75 9.30 4.53 11.92
N ASP A 76 8.03 4.15 11.83
CA ASP A 76 7.52 2.93 12.47
C ASP A 76 8.02 1.66 11.76
N PRO A 77 7.97 1.54 10.41
CA PRO A 77 8.57 0.42 9.68
C PRO A 77 10.04 0.20 10.03
N LEU A 78 10.87 1.24 10.02
CA LEU A 78 12.30 1.11 10.28
C LEU A 78 12.57 0.74 11.73
N THR A 79 11.83 1.32 12.69
CA THR A 79 11.90 0.93 14.11
C THR A 79 11.60 -0.55 14.29
N HIS A 80 10.61 -1.07 13.56
CA HIS A 80 10.25 -2.47 13.64
C HIS A 80 11.32 -3.38 13.03
N LEU A 81 11.87 -3.03 11.85
CA LEU A 81 12.94 -3.80 11.22
C LEU A 81 14.19 -3.86 12.11
N VAL A 82 14.58 -2.73 12.70
CA VAL A 82 15.70 -2.66 13.65
C VAL A 82 15.43 -3.52 14.89
N ARG A 83 14.20 -3.49 15.43
CA ARG A 83 13.83 -4.38 16.54
C ARG A 83 13.97 -5.85 16.15
N ASN A 84 13.46 -6.26 14.99
CA ASN A 84 13.54 -7.66 14.58
C ASN A 84 14.99 -8.11 14.35
N ALA A 85 15.82 -7.25 13.78
CA ALA A 85 17.24 -7.48 13.64
C ALA A 85 17.90 -7.73 15.01
N ILE A 86 17.57 -6.93 16.04
CA ILE A 86 18.17 -7.09 17.38
C ILE A 86 17.56 -8.26 18.16
N ASP A 87 16.24 -8.40 18.18
CA ASP A 87 15.54 -9.40 19.01
C ASP A 87 15.71 -10.81 18.46
N HIS A 88 15.61 -10.97 17.13
CA HIS A 88 15.60 -12.27 16.46
C HIS A 88 16.78 -12.52 15.54
N GLY A 89 17.37 -11.47 14.93
CA GLY A 89 18.50 -11.60 14.02
C GLY A 89 19.82 -11.87 14.74
N VAL A 90 20.29 -10.90 15.53
CA VAL A 90 21.59 -10.94 16.22
C VAL A 90 21.56 -11.99 17.34
N GLU A 91 22.55 -12.88 17.36
CA GLU A 91 22.67 -13.93 18.37
C GLU A 91 23.25 -13.40 19.69
N MET A 92 23.13 -14.19 20.77
CA MET A 92 23.79 -13.87 22.04
C MET A 92 25.32 -13.89 21.89
N PRO A 93 26.08 -13.07 22.64
CA PRO A 93 27.56 -13.01 22.53
C PRO A 93 28.24 -14.38 22.62
N ALA A 94 27.77 -15.26 23.52
CA ALA A 94 28.30 -16.61 23.66
C ALA A 94 28.08 -17.49 22.41
N VAL A 95 26.92 -17.37 21.76
CA VAL A 95 26.58 -18.10 20.53
C VAL A 95 27.41 -17.57 19.36
N ARG A 96 27.60 -16.24 19.28
CA ARG A 96 28.46 -15.61 18.27
C ARG A 96 29.91 -16.07 18.38
N ARG A 97 30.46 -16.07 19.60
CA ARG A 97 31.82 -16.55 19.88
C ARG A 97 31.99 -18.03 19.48
N ALA A 98 31.01 -18.88 19.79
CA ALA A 98 31.02 -20.29 19.40
C ALA A 98 30.96 -20.49 17.87
N ALA A 99 30.31 -19.56 17.15
CA ALA A 99 30.24 -19.54 15.69
C ALA A 99 31.44 -18.83 15.02
N GLY A 100 32.44 -18.37 15.78
CA GLY A 100 33.61 -17.65 15.27
C GLY A 100 33.34 -16.21 14.83
N LYS A 101 32.20 -15.63 15.23
CA LYS A 101 31.82 -14.23 14.96
C LYS A 101 32.27 -13.29 16.10
N PRO A 102 32.45 -11.99 15.80
CA PRO A 102 32.63 -10.96 16.85
C PRO A 102 31.47 -10.96 17.84
N GLU A 103 31.76 -10.76 19.13
CA GLU A 103 30.73 -10.73 20.19
C GLU A 103 29.73 -9.59 20.02
N GLU A 104 30.21 -8.43 19.55
CA GLU A 104 29.39 -7.30 19.15
C GLU A 104 28.83 -7.55 17.73
N GLY A 105 27.51 -7.62 17.61
CA GLY A 105 26.82 -7.68 16.32
C GLY A 105 26.82 -6.32 15.61
N CYS A 106 26.68 -6.36 14.28
CA CYS A 106 26.64 -5.15 13.46
C CYS A 106 25.27 -5.01 12.80
N LEU A 107 24.66 -3.83 12.97
CA LEU A 107 23.47 -3.39 12.26
C LEU A 107 23.84 -2.25 11.31
N LEU A 108 23.81 -2.49 10.01
CA LEU A 108 24.06 -1.48 8.98
C LEU A 108 22.74 -0.89 8.50
N MET A 109 22.63 0.44 8.55
CA MET A 109 21.52 1.21 8.00
C MET A 109 22.01 2.10 6.87
N ARG A 110 21.67 1.77 5.64
CA ARG A 110 22.16 2.47 4.44
C ARG A 110 21.01 3.10 3.67
N ALA A 111 21.21 4.30 3.15
CA ALA A 111 20.27 4.93 2.22
C ALA A 111 21.02 5.50 1.01
N TYR A 112 20.44 5.42 -0.18
CA TYR A 112 21.02 6.01 -1.38
C TYR A 112 19.96 6.21 -2.47
N HIS A 113 20.26 7.04 -3.47
CA HIS A 113 19.40 7.23 -4.66
C HIS A 113 19.91 6.37 -5.81
N GLU A 114 19.02 5.58 -6.41
CA GLU A 114 19.32 4.78 -7.60
C GLU A 114 18.05 4.67 -8.46
N GLY A 115 18.18 4.85 -9.78
CA GLY A 115 17.06 4.64 -10.72
C GLY A 115 15.83 5.53 -10.49
N GLY A 116 15.99 6.74 -9.93
CA GLY A 116 14.86 7.61 -9.59
C GLY A 116 14.03 7.13 -8.39
N GLN A 117 14.57 6.20 -7.61
CA GLN A 117 14.03 5.70 -6.35
C GLN A 117 15.02 5.93 -5.21
N VAL A 118 14.50 6.01 -3.99
CA VAL A 118 15.31 5.96 -2.79
C VAL A 118 15.34 4.54 -2.27
N HIS A 119 16.56 4.02 -2.15
CA HIS A 119 16.85 2.72 -1.61
C HIS A 119 17.24 2.89 -0.14
N ILE A 120 16.61 2.11 0.74
CA ILE A 120 16.92 2.04 2.17
C ILE A 120 17.17 0.58 2.50
N GLU A 121 18.35 0.28 3.03
CA GLU A 121 18.76 -1.06 3.41
C GLU A 121 18.98 -1.13 4.92
N ILE A 122 18.43 -2.17 5.54
CA ILE A 122 18.64 -2.51 6.96
C ILE A 122 19.24 -3.91 6.98
N SER A 123 20.51 -4.02 7.33
CA SER A 123 21.26 -5.27 7.34
C SER A 123 21.78 -5.61 8.72
N ASP A 124 21.63 -6.86 9.13
CA ASP A 124 22.28 -7.43 10.30
C ASP A 124 23.26 -8.55 9.90
N ASP A 125 24.27 -8.78 10.73
CA ASP A 125 25.23 -9.89 10.60
C ASP A 125 24.85 -11.07 11.52
N GLY A 126 23.56 -11.25 11.78
CA GLY A 126 23.01 -12.22 12.72
C GLY A 126 22.96 -13.66 12.19
N ALA A 127 22.08 -14.46 12.77
CA ALA A 127 21.93 -15.88 12.43
C ALA A 127 21.37 -16.11 11.02
N GLY A 128 20.76 -15.09 10.40
CA GLY A 128 20.01 -15.24 9.17
C GLY A 128 18.73 -16.09 9.34
N LEU A 129 17.98 -16.21 8.25
CA LEU A 129 16.75 -16.97 8.19
C LEU A 129 17.02 -18.40 7.74
N ASN A 130 16.47 -19.37 8.49
CA ASN A 130 16.52 -20.78 8.11
C ASN A 130 15.28 -21.13 7.24
N PRO A 131 15.45 -21.44 5.94
CA PRO A 131 14.33 -21.71 5.03
C PRO A 131 13.50 -22.93 5.44
N GLU A 132 14.13 -23.99 5.97
CA GLU A 132 13.44 -25.20 6.40
C GLU A 132 12.56 -24.94 7.62
N LYS A 133 13.05 -24.18 8.61
CA LYS A 133 12.26 -23.77 9.77
C LYS A 133 11.08 -22.89 9.37
N LEU A 134 11.29 -21.96 8.44
CA LEU A 134 10.21 -21.12 7.89
C LEU A 134 9.15 -21.97 7.18
N ARG A 135 9.58 -22.91 6.32
CA ARG A 135 8.70 -23.85 5.61
C ARG A 135 7.85 -24.66 6.58
N ARG A 136 8.47 -25.29 7.58
CA ARG A 136 7.75 -26.11 8.57
C ARG A 136 6.73 -25.26 9.34
N LYS A 137 7.13 -24.07 9.80
CA LYS A 137 6.24 -23.17 10.55
C LYS A 137 5.07 -22.67 9.69
N ALA A 138 5.29 -22.44 8.39
CA ALA A 138 4.23 -22.04 7.46
C ALA A 138 3.22 -23.18 7.22
N LEU A 139 3.69 -24.42 7.13
CA LEU A 139 2.82 -25.61 7.02
C LEU A 139 2.02 -25.85 8.31
N GLU A 140 2.67 -25.79 9.48
CA GLU A 140 2.02 -25.95 10.80
C GLU A 140 0.92 -24.91 11.02
N LYS A 141 1.15 -23.66 10.58
CA LYS A 141 0.16 -22.58 10.65
C LYS A 141 -0.90 -22.62 9.53
N GLY A 142 -0.84 -23.59 8.61
CA GLY A 142 -1.78 -23.71 7.50
C GLY A 142 -1.71 -22.57 6.47
N LEU A 143 -0.61 -21.80 6.45
CA LEU A 143 -0.45 -20.65 5.54
C LEU A 143 -0.09 -21.11 4.11
N ILE A 144 0.48 -22.30 3.97
CA ILE A 144 0.80 -22.96 2.70
C ILE A 144 0.41 -24.44 2.80
N ASN A 145 0.05 -25.05 1.67
CA ASN A 145 -0.16 -26.50 1.57
C ASN A 145 1.14 -27.23 1.14
N ALA A 146 1.16 -28.56 1.29
CA ALA A 146 2.33 -29.38 0.98
C ALA A 146 2.76 -29.27 -0.49
N ASP A 147 1.79 -29.22 -1.41
CA ASP A 147 2.06 -29.12 -2.86
C ASP A 147 2.74 -27.78 -3.22
N ARG A 148 2.24 -26.67 -2.66
CA ARG A 148 2.86 -25.34 -2.86
C ARG A 148 4.22 -25.27 -2.18
N ALA A 149 4.41 -25.89 -1.02
CA ALA A 149 5.71 -25.94 -0.37
C ALA A 149 6.76 -26.73 -1.18
N ALA A 150 6.35 -27.75 -1.93
CA ALA A 150 7.25 -28.50 -2.81
C ALA A 150 7.69 -27.71 -4.05
N ALA A 151 6.84 -26.80 -4.55
CA ALA A 151 7.08 -26.02 -5.76
C ALA A 151 7.82 -24.68 -5.56
N MET A 152 8.00 -24.24 -4.30
CA MET A 152 8.56 -22.92 -3.98
C MET A 152 10.09 -22.92 -3.94
N SER A 153 10.70 -21.82 -4.39
CA SER A 153 12.13 -21.56 -4.23
C SER A 153 12.48 -21.06 -2.83
N ASP A 154 13.75 -21.11 -2.44
CA ASP A 154 14.24 -20.55 -1.17
C ASP A 154 13.97 -19.03 -1.03
N GLN A 155 13.92 -18.31 -2.15
CA GLN A 155 13.53 -16.89 -2.16
C GLN A 155 12.04 -16.72 -1.83
N ASP A 156 11.17 -17.59 -2.36
CA ASP A 156 9.75 -17.55 -2.06
C ASP A 156 9.46 -17.89 -0.59
N PHE A 157 10.24 -18.81 0.01
CA PHE A 157 10.14 -19.13 1.44
C PHE A 157 10.48 -17.94 2.33
N ARG A 158 11.50 -17.17 1.97
CA ARG A 158 11.88 -15.95 2.71
C ARG A 158 10.78 -14.89 2.66
N ARG A 159 10.01 -14.82 1.56
CA ARG A 159 8.87 -13.90 1.44
C ARG A 159 7.67 -14.29 2.31
N LEU A 160 7.59 -15.55 2.77
CA LEU A 160 6.51 -15.98 3.68
C LEU A 160 6.50 -15.23 5.00
N ILE A 161 7.62 -14.62 5.43
CA ILE A 161 7.65 -13.84 6.68
C ILE A 161 6.66 -12.68 6.64
N PHE A 162 6.37 -12.16 5.44
CA PHE A 162 5.45 -11.06 5.22
C PHE A 162 3.98 -11.48 5.13
N LEU A 163 3.67 -12.79 5.21
CA LEU A 163 2.29 -13.24 5.26
C LEU A 163 1.64 -12.87 6.59
N ALA A 164 0.38 -12.45 6.51
CA ALA A 164 -0.45 -12.23 7.68
C ALA A 164 -0.52 -13.52 8.52
N GLY A 165 -0.39 -13.40 9.84
CA GLY A 165 -0.41 -14.55 10.74
C GLY A 165 0.92 -15.32 10.85
N PHE A 166 1.93 -15.02 10.04
CA PHE A 166 3.24 -15.67 10.16
C PHE A 166 3.94 -15.28 11.48
N SER A 167 3.97 -13.98 11.76
CA SER A 167 4.68 -13.37 12.89
C SER A 167 3.81 -13.12 14.13
N THR A 168 2.63 -13.74 14.25
CA THR A 168 1.83 -13.68 15.48
C THR A 168 2.62 -14.34 16.61
N ALA A 169 3.26 -13.52 17.44
CA ALA A 169 3.97 -13.94 18.64
C ALA A 169 2.95 -14.27 19.74
N GLU A 170 3.13 -15.42 20.40
CA GLU A 170 2.34 -15.87 21.57
C GLU A 170 2.58 -15.02 22.84
N LYS A 171 3.47 -14.02 22.79
CA LYS A 171 3.69 -13.06 23.88
C LYS A 171 3.65 -11.63 23.36
N ILE A 172 2.59 -10.92 23.72
CA ILE A 172 2.47 -9.47 23.59
C ILE A 172 3.56 -8.85 24.48
N THR A 173 4.64 -8.33 23.91
CA THR A 173 5.64 -7.56 24.66
C THR A 173 5.18 -6.12 24.87
N ASN A 174 5.44 -5.59 26.06
CA ASN A 174 4.79 -4.44 26.70
C ASN A 174 5.00 -3.05 26.05
N ILE A 175 5.54 -2.92 24.84
CA ILE A 175 6.01 -1.61 24.35
C ILE A 175 5.18 -1.02 23.18
N SER A 176 4.25 -1.76 22.54
CA SER A 176 3.38 -1.12 21.51
C SER A 176 1.96 -1.70 21.33
N GLY A 177 1.44 -2.49 22.27
CA GLY A 177 -0.01 -2.73 22.40
C GLY A 177 -0.76 -3.41 21.24
N ARG A 178 -0.11 -3.80 20.14
CA ARG A 178 -0.64 -4.65 19.08
C ARG A 178 0.51 -5.53 18.60
N GLY A 179 0.29 -6.84 18.45
CA GLY A 179 1.28 -7.72 17.84
C GLY A 179 1.54 -7.25 16.41
N VAL A 180 2.64 -6.52 16.21
CA VAL A 180 3.04 -6.01 14.88
C VAL A 180 3.88 -7.10 14.23
N GLY A 181 3.41 -7.66 13.13
CA GLY A 181 4.16 -8.61 12.32
C GLY A 181 4.87 -7.92 11.16
N MET A 182 5.65 -8.70 10.40
CA MET A 182 6.28 -8.21 9.17
C MET A 182 5.28 -7.90 8.05
N ASP A 183 4.08 -8.45 8.13
CA ASP A 183 2.94 -8.07 7.30
C ASP A 183 2.60 -6.57 7.43
N VAL A 184 2.56 -6.04 8.66
CA VAL A 184 2.29 -4.62 8.91
C VAL A 184 3.39 -3.72 8.35
N VAL A 185 4.66 -4.14 8.46
CA VAL A 185 5.79 -3.40 7.88
C VAL A 185 5.70 -3.35 6.35
N LYS A 186 5.42 -4.49 5.70
CA LYS A 186 5.22 -4.55 4.25
C LYS A 186 4.07 -3.66 3.81
N THR A 187 2.91 -3.74 4.45
CA THR A 187 1.77 -2.91 4.07
C THR A 187 2.04 -1.41 4.32
N ASN A 188 2.75 -1.04 5.38
CA ASN A 188 3.13 0.36 5.62
C ASN A 188 4.04 0.92 4.51
N ILE A 189 4.96 0.11 4.00
CA ILE A 189 5.87 0.48 2.89
C ILE A 189 5.11 0.52 1.56
N GLU A 190 4.22 -0.45 1.29
CA GLU A 190 3.38 -0.45 0.10
C GLU A 190 2.41 0.75 0.06
N ARG A 191 1.91 1.18 1.22
CA ARG A 191 1.01 2.34 1.34
C ARG A 191 1.65 3.65 0.88
N ILE A 192 2.96 3.78 0.99
CA ILE A 192 3.70 4.95 0.50
C ILE A 192 4.22 4.77 -0.93
N GLY A 193 3.71 3.75 -1.65
CA GLY A 193 4.15 3.41 -3.01
C GLY A 193 5.52 2.72 -3.05
N GLY A 194 6.04 2.29 -1.90
CA GLY A 194 7.30 1.59 -1.81
C GLY A 194 7.17 0.07 -1.94
N VAL A 195 8.30 -0.60 -2.12
CA VAL A 195 8.40 -2.06 -2.15
C VAL A 195 9.46 -2.48 -1.15
N ILE A 196 9.17 -3.53 -0.37
CA ILE A 196 10.16 -4.19 0.49
C ILE A 196 10.46 -5.58 -0.06
N ASP A 197 11.75 -5.92 -0.12
CA ASP A 197 12.23 -7.28 -0.34
C ASP A 197 13.23 -7.66 0.76
N LEU A 198 13.60 -8.92 0.81
CA LEU A 198 14.55 -9.43 1.80
C LEU A 198 15.52 -10.43 1.18
N GLU A 199 16.78 -10.28 1.54
CA GLU A 199 17.84 -11.24 1.30
C GLU A 199 18.36 -11.74 2.65
N SER A 200 18.61 -13.05 2.76
CA SER A 200 19.16 -13.61 3.99
C SER A 200 19.89 -14.90 3.69
N GLU A 201 21.01 -15.10 4.36
CA GLU A 201 21.82 -16.30 4.30
C GLU A 201 22.07 -16.82 5.72
N LEU A 202 21.85 -18.13 5.92
CA LEU A 202 21.98 -18.77 7.22
C LEU A 202 23.41 -18.62 7.73
N GLY A 203 23.55 -18.11 8.96
CA GLY A 203 24.83 -17.83 9.61
C GLY A 203 25.51 -16.54 9.16
N ARG A 204 25.02 -15.83 8.14
CA ARG A 204 25.60 -14.55 7.68
C ARG A 204 24.75 -13.33 7.99
N GLY A 205 23.44 -13.51 8.15
CA GLY A 205 22.53 -12.45 8.56
C GLY A 205 21.40 -12.20 7.58
N THR A 206 20.80 -11.01 7.68
CA THR A 206 19.60 -10.64 6.93
C THR A 206 19.69 -9.20 6.47
N THR A 207 19.27 -8.93 5.24
CA THR A 207 19.20 -7.60 4.64
C THR A 207 17.79 -7.35 4.13
N PHE A 208 17.11 -6.37 4.72
CA PHE A 208 15.86 -5.84 4.19
C PHE A 208 16.16 -4.70 3.22
N LYS A 209 15.58 -4.76 2.01
CA LYS A 209 15.76 -3.76 0.95
C LYS A 209 14.44 -3.08 0.67
N ILE A 210 14.38 -1.77 0.90
CA ILE A 210 13.19 -0.95 0.72
C ILE A 210 13.46 0.00 -0.44
N ARG A 211 12.55 0.05 -1.40
CA ARG A 211 12.60 0.97 -2.55
C ARG A 211 11.38 1.87 -2.49
N ILE A 212 11.58 3.17 -2.53
CA ILE A 212 10.50 4.17 -2.41
C ILE A 212 10.62 5.17 -3.56
N PRO A 213 9.52 5.54 -4.24
CA PRO A 213 9.53 6.63 -5.21
C PRO A 213 9.93 7.96 -4.55
N LEU A 214 10.69 8.82 -5.26
CA LEU A 214 11.04 10.15 -4.76
C LEU A 214 9.84 11.12 -4.72
N THR A 215 8.77 10.84 -5.48
CA THR A 215 7.64 11.75 -5.68
C THR A 215 6.49 11.47 -4.70
N LEU A 216 5.61 12.47 -4.54
CA LEU A 216 4.24 12.24 -4.06
C LEU A 216 3.65 11.04 -4.82
N ALA A 217 2.91 10.15 -4.15
CA ALA A 217 2.40 8.90 -4.71
C ALA A 217 1.53 9.13 -5.97
N ILE A 218 2.20 9.26 -7.12
CA ILE A 218 1.62 9.29 -8.44
C ILE A 218 1.44 7.83 -8.82
N VAL A 219 0.17 7.44 -8.94
CA VAL A 219 -0.19 6.07 -9.26
C VAL A 219 -0.93 6.10 -10.60
N PRO A 220 -0.58 5.24 -11.57
CA PRO A 220 -1.39 5.11 -12.77
C PRO A 220 -2.72 4.45 -12.41
N ALA A 221 -3.82 5.06 -12.85
CA ALA A 221 -5.16 4.58 -12.58
C ALA A 221 -6.05 4.69 -13.83
N LEU A 222 -6.92 3.70 -14.00
CA LEU A 222 -8.00 3.75 -14.97
C LEU A 222 -9.12 4.63 -14.42
N ILE A 223 -9.52 5.65 -15.17
CA ILE A 223 -10.69 6.45 -14.83
C ILE A 223 -11.94 5.76 -15.38
N ILE A 224 -12.95 5.63 -14.54
CA ILE A 224 -14.26 5.07 -14.92
C ILE A 224 -15.36 6.02 -14.46
N THR A 225 -16.53 5.89 -15.08
CA THR A 225 -17.74 6.62 -14.68
C THR A 225 -18.82 5.64 -14.23
N SER A 226 -19.50 5.97 -13.14
CA SER A 226 -20.59 5.18 -12.55
C SER A 226 -21.56 6.11 -11.84
N GLY A 227 -22.86 6.02 -12.13
CA GLY A 227 -23.89 6.88 -11.53
C GLY A 227 -23.70 8.37 -11.84
N GLY A 228 -23.05 8.69 -12.96
CA GLY A 228 -22.66 10.06 -13.32
C GLY A 228 -21.40 10.61 -12.63
N GLU A 229 -20.81 9.84 -11.71
CA GLU A 229 -19.61 10.21 -10.96
C GLU A 229 -18.35 9.51 -11.49
N ARG A 230 -17.20 10.15 -11.34
CA ARG A 230 -15.90 9.58 -11.75
C ARG A 230 -15.18 8.90 -10.59
N PHE A 231 -14.64 7.73 -10.87
CA PHE A 231 -13.81 6.97 -9.94
C PHE A 231 -12.50 6.57 -10.60
N ALA A 232 -11.49 6.32 -9.79
CA ALA A 232 -10.19 5.84 -10.23
C ALA A 232 -9.94 4.42 -9.71
N ILE A 233 -9.50 3.53 -10.60
CA ILE A 233 -9.09 2.17 -10.26
C ILE A 233 -7.57 2.06 -10.46
N PRO A 234 -6.79 1.73 -9.42
CA PRO A 234 -5.35 1.52 -9.58
C PRO A 234 -5.04 0.48 -10.66
N GLN A 235 -4.16 0.82 -11.60
CA GLN A 235 -3.88 -0.05 -12.75
C GLN A 235 -3.25 -1.39 -12.35
N VAL A 236 -2.56 -1.45 -11.19
CA VAL A 236 -2.01 -2.70 -10.63
C VAL A 236 -3.09 -3.76 -10.36
N ASN A 237 -4.34 -3.34 -10.15
CA ASN A 237 -5.46 -4.25 -9.93
C ASN A 237 -6.21 -4.60 -11.23
N LEU A 238 -5.87 -3.97 -12.36
CA LEU A 238 -6.58 -4.14 -13.63
C LEU A 238 -5.95 -5.27 -14.44
N LEU A 239 -6.77 -6.24 -14.86
CA LEU A 239 -6.34 -7.33 -15.76
C LEU A 239 -6.72 -7.07 -17.22
N GLU A 240 -8.00 -6.87 -17.48
CA GLU A 240 -8.49 -6.60 -18.84
C GLU A 240 -9.83 -5.84 -18.80
N LEU A 241 -10.19 -5.25 -19.93
CA LEU A 241 -11.44 -4.51 -20.12
C LEU A 241 -12.32 -5.27 -21.10
N ILE A 242 -13.58 -5.50 -20.71
CA ILE A 242 -14.55 -6.24 -21.51
C ILE A 242 -15.74 -5.33 -21.78
N ARG A 243 -16.14 -5.29 -23.05
CA ARG A 243 -17.35 -4.61 -23.50
C ARG A 243 -18.34 -5.64 -24.02
N VAL A 244 -19.50 -5.71 -23.39
CA VAL A 244 -20.56 -6.67 -23.75
C VAL A 244 -21.69 -5.89 -24.41
N ASN A 245 -21.94 -6.20 -25.67
CA ASN A 245 -23.05 -5.63 -26.44
C ASN A 245 -24.38 -6.35 -26.12
N GLU A 246 -25.51 -5.77 -26.52
CA GLU A 246 -26.84 -6.34 -26.23
C GLU A 246 -27.01 -7.79 -26.72
N GLU A 247 -26.52 -8.10 -27.92
CA GLU A 247 -26.62 -9.44 -28.51
C GLU A 247 -25.90 -10.50 -27.67
N GLN A 248 -24.79 -10.14 -27.03
CA GLN A 248 -23.97 -11.04 -26.22
C GLN A 248 -24.46 -11.13 -24.77
N ARG A 249 -25.25 -10.15 -24.32
CA ARG A 249 -25.69 -10.00 -22.92
C ARG A 249 -26.41 -11.24 -22.40
N ASN A 250 -27.34 -11.78 -23.19
CA ASN A 250 -28.18 -12.91 -22.79
C ASN A 250 -27.43 -14.24 -22.75
N THR A 251 -26.38 -14.39 -23.55
CA THR A 251 -25.54 -15.60 -23.60
C THR A 251 -24.33 -15.55 -22.68
N ALA A 252 -23.83 -14.36 -22.34
CA ALA A 252 -22.57 -14.21 -21.62
C ALA A 252 -22.73 -13.96 -20.11
N ILE A 253 -23.88 -13.42 -19.67
CA ILE A 253 -24.20 -13.23 -18.25
C ILE A 253 -25.12 -14.37 -17.79
N GLU A 254 -24.59 -15.24 -16.95
CA GLU A 254 -25.30 -16.35 -16.33
C GLU A 254 -25.55 -16.03 -14.85
N TYR A 255 -26.47 -16.76 -14.21
CA TYR A 255 -26.73 -16.64 -12.78
C TYR A 255 -26.45 -17.97 -12.09
N VAL A 256 -25.54 -17.95 -11.10
CA VAL A 256 -25.24 -19.10 -10.24
C VAL A 256 -25.65 -18.74 -8.82
N HIS A 257 -26.64 -19.46 -8.27
CA HIS A 257 -27.19 -19.21 -6.93
C HIS A 257 -27.53 -17.72 -6.68
N SER A 258 -28.15 -17.07 -7.66
CA SER A 258 -28.54 -15.64 -7.66
C SER A 258 -27.40 -14.62 -7.77
N ASN A 259 -26.15 -15.06 -7.95
CA ASN A 259 -25.03 -14.17 -8.25
C ASN A 259 -24.80 -14.10 -9.77
N PRO A 260 -24.72 -12.89 -10.36
CA PRO A 260 -24.40 -12.75 -11.77
C PRO A 260 -22.94 -13.11 -12.02
N VAL A 261 -22.70 -13.95 -13.04
CA VAL A 261 -21.37 -14.38 -13.47
C VAL A 261 -21.22 -14.15 -14.98
N TYR A 262 -20.03 -13.77 -15.42
CA TYR A 262 -19.67 -13.60 -16.83
C TYR A 262 -18.83 -14.78 -17.29
N ARG A 263 -19.17 -15.41 -18.41
CA ARG A 263 -18.36 -16.48 -18.99
C ARG A 263 -17.19 -15.92 -19.80
N LEU A 264 -16.03 -15.74 -19.16
CA LEU A 264 -14.81 -15.28 -19.79
C LEU A 264 -13.97 -16.48 -20.26
N ARG A 265 -13.90 -16.72 -21.58
CA ARG A 265 -13.11 -17.80 -22.20
C ARG A 265 -13.36 -19.17 -21.56
N GLY A 266 -14.64 -19.47 -21.27
CA GLY A 266 -15.09 -20.72 -20.67
C GLY A 266 -15.03 -20.79 -19.13
N LYS A 267 -14.41 -19.81 -18.47
CA LYS A 267 -14.39 -19.70 -16.99
C LYS A 267 -15.48 -18.75 -16.51
N LEU A 268 -16.09 -19.07 -15.36
CA LEU A 268 -17.08 -18.20 -14.73
C LEU A 268 -16.37 -17.13 -13.90
N LEU A 269 -16.63 -15.86 -14.23
CA LEU A 269 -16.11 -14.69 -13.54
C LEU A 269 -17.24 -14.03 -12.76
N PRO A 270 -17.18 -13.96 -11.42
CA PRO A 270 -18.18 -13.23 -10.62
C PRO A 270 -18.26 -11.76 -11.06
N ILE A 271 -19.47 -11.22 -11.18
CA ILE A 271 -19.67 -9.82 -11.57
C ILE A 271 -20.29 -9.03 -10.41
N VAL A 272 -19.77 -7.83 -10.18
CA VAL A 272 -20.28 -6.86 -9.19
C VAL A 272 -20.69 -5.59 -9.90
N ASN A 273 -21.84 -5.03 -9.55
CA ASN A 273 -22.29 -3.77 -10.13
C ASN A 273 -21.90 -2.60 -9.22
N LEU A 274 -21.05 -1.70 -9.72
CA LEU A 274 -20.53 -0.60 -8.91
C LEU A 274 -21.64 0.36 -8.43
N ASN A 275 -22.63 0.67 -9.28
CA ASN A 275 -23.76 1.51 -8.89
C ASN A 275 -24.52 0.90 -7.70
N ARG A 276 -24.71 -0.41 -7.70
CA ARG A 276 -25.39 -1.12 -6.60
C ARG A 276 -24.58 -1.11 -5.32
N GLU A 277 -23.27 -1.36 -5.41
CA GLU A 277 -22.38 -1.38 -4.24
C GLU A 277 -22.25 -0.01 -3.57
N LEU A 278 -22.17 1.05 -4.39
CA LEU A 278 -22.03 2.42 -3.90
C LEU A 278 -23.39 3.10 -3.65
N LYS A 279 -24.51 2.39 -3.87
CA LYS A 279 -25.88 2.90 -3.77
C LYS A 279 -26.07 4.20 -4.57
N LEU A 280 -25.51 4.23 -5.78
CA LEU A 280 -25.59 5.36 -6.69
C LEU A 280 -26.91 5.34 -7.45
N THR A 281 -27.47 6.53 -7.67
CA THR A 281 -28.63 6.68 -8.56
C THR A 281 -28.18 6.38 -9.98
N THR A 282 -28.75 5.34 -10.58
CA THR A 282 -28.42 4.98 -11.96
C THR A 282 -29.08 5.98 -12.89
N THR A 283 -28.30 6.75 -13.63
CA THR A 283 -28.79 7.84 -14.48
C THR A 283 -29.22 7.36 -15.87
N SER A 284 -28.82 6.14 -16.29
CA SER A 284 -29.20 5.56 -17.58
C SER A 284 -29.04 4.04 -17.60
N VAL A 285 -29.94 3.33 -18.28
CA VAL A 285 -29.77 1.90 -18.60
C VAL A 285 -29.10 1.81 -19.96
N SER A 286 -27.78 1.64 -19.98
CA SER A 286 -27.02 1.47 -21.23
C SER A 286 -27.28 0.09 -21.85
N SER A 287 -27.40 0.06 -23.18
CA SER A 287 -27.42 -1.15 -24.02
C SER A 287 -26.09 -1.91 -23.99
N VAL A 288 -25.01 -1.22 -23.64
CA VAL A 288 -23.68 -1.81 -23.51
C VAL A 288 -23.32 -1.93 -22.03
N ILE A 289 -22.83 -3.11 -21.65
CA ILE A 289 -22.28 -3.36 -20.31
C ILE A 289 -20.75 -3.31 -20.41
N ASN A 290 -20.14 -2.42 -19.63
CA ASN A 290 -18.69 -2.34 -19.50
C ASN A 290 -18.28 -3.09 -18.23
N ILE A 291 -17.38 -4.06 -18.37
CA ILE A 291 -16.86 -4.87 -17.26
C ILE A 291 -15.35 -4.63 -17.17
N VAL A 292 -14.91 -4.16 -16.01
CA VAL A 292 -13.50 -4.02 -15.65
C VAL A 292 -13.09 -5.28 -14.90
N VAL A 293 -12.19 -6.10 -15.46
CA VAL A 293 -11.73 -7.33 -14.79
C VAL A 293 -10.63 -6.96 -13.81
N LEU A 294 -10.88 -7.23 -12.53
CA LEU A 294 -10.01 -6.85 -11.42
C LEU A 294 -9.41 -8.06 -10.73
N GLN A 295 -8.20 -7.90 -10.22
CA GLN A 295 -7.50 -8.85 -9.37
C GLN A 295 -7.18 -8.25 -8.00
N THR A 296 -7.49 -9.02 -6.96
CA THR A 296 -7.02 -8.78 -5.59
C THR A 296 -6.60 -10.10 -4.95
N GLY A 297 -5.32 -10.23 -4.61
CA GLY A 297 -4.75 -11.50 -4.14
C GLY A 297 -4.92 -12.63 -5.17
N GLN A 298 -5.60 -13.70 -4.75
CA GLN A 298 -5.95 -14.86 -5.60
C GLN A 298 -7.35 -14.74 -6.24
N HIS A 299 -8.09 -13.67 -5.94
CA HIS A 299 -9.46 -13.50 -6.39
C HIS A 299 -9.55 -12.64 -7.64
N HIS A 300 -10.39 -13.07 -8.58
CA HIS A 300 -10.73 -12.36 -9.81
C HIS A 300 -12.22 -12.08 -9.87
N PHE A 301 -12.60 -10.87 -10.25
CA PHE A 301 -13.99 -10.51 -10.46
C PHE A 301 -14.13 -9.40 -11.51
N GLY A 302 -15.30 -9.33 -12.13
CA GLY A 302 -15.67 -8.24 -13.02
C GLY A 302 -16.41 -7.15 -12.26
N LEU A 303 -16.01 -5.90 -12.43
CA LEU A 303 -16.72 -4.73 -11.94
C LEU A 303 -17.47 -4.06 -13.10
N VAL A 304 -18.80 -4.09 -13.05
CA VAL A 304 -19.66 -3.40 -14.01
C VAL A 304 -19.70 -1.91 -13.69
N VAL A 305 -19.39 -1.12 -14.70
CA VAL A 305 -19.36 0.35 -14.67
C VAL A 305 -20.14 0.91 -15.85
N ASP A 306 -20.52 2.19 -15.78
CA ASP A 306 -21.29 2.82 -16.86
C ASP A 306 -20.39 3.14 -18.05
N GLN A 307 -19.21 3.71 -17.81
CA GLN A 307 -18.23 4.02 -18.85
C GLN A 307 -16.80 3.75 -18.38
N ILE A 308 -15.97 3.36 -19.34
CA ILE A 308 -14.51 3.29 -19.17
C ILE A 308 -13.93 4.50 -19.89
N ASN A 309 -13.13 5.28 -19.18
CA ASN A 309 -12.40 6.44 -19.71
C ASN A 309 -10.92 6.06 -19.91
N ASP A 310 -10.05 7.06 -19.99
CA ASP A 310 -8.62 6.85 -20.18
C ASP A 310 -7.87 6.52 -18.88
N THR A 311 -6.65 6.01 -19.05
CA THR A 311 -5.69 5.87 -17.95
C THR A 311 -5.02 7.22 -17.68
N GLN A 312 -4.89 7.59 -16.42
CA GLN A 312 -4.25 8.83 -15.99
C GLN A 312 -3.31 8.58 -14.82
N GLU A 313 -2.25 9.37 -14.74
CA GLU A 313 -1.43 9.48 -13.54
C GLU A 313 -2.14 10.34 -12.50
N ILE A 314 -2.44 9.74 -11.34
CA ILE A 314 -3.20 10.41 -10.28
C ILE A 314 -2.36 10.59 -9.02
N VAL A 315 -2.52 11.72 -8.35
CA VAL A 315 -1.91 11.96 -7.04
C VAL A 315 -2.86 11.48 -5.97
N VAL A 316 -2.46 10.46 -5.23
CA VAL A 316 -3.28 9.88 -4.16
C VAL A 316 -3.28 10.79 -2.94
N LYS A 317 -4.45 11.29 -2.56
CA LYS A 317 -4.70 11.96 -1.29
C LYS A 317 -5.43 11.01 -0.35
N PRO A 318 -4.93 10.79 0.88
CA PRO A 318 -5.62 9.96 1.85
C PRO A 318 -6.96 10.59 2.23
N LEU A 319 -7.97 9.75 2.46
CA LEU A 319 -9.29 10.19 2.90
C LEU A 319 -9.24 10.71 4.34
N ASP A 320 -10.02 11.76 4.58
CA ASP A 320 -10.23 12.28 5.93
C ASP A 320 -10.89 11.26 6.86
N LYS A 321 -10.68 11.40 8.16
CA LYS A 321 -11.13 10.45 9.21
C LYS A 321 -12.63 10.10 9.14
N VAL A 322 -13.46 11.00 8.60
CA VAL A 322 -14.91 10.80 8.45
C VAL A 322 -15.22 9.76 7.36
N LEU A 323 -14.39 9.67 6.33
CA LEU A 323 -14.59 8.81 5.15
C LEU A 323 -13.80 7.51 5.21
N GLN A 324 -12.85 7.40 6.15
CA GLN A 324 -12.05 6.20 6.36
C GLN A 324 -12.89 4.95 6.66
N ASP A 325 -14.11 5.08 7.19
CA ASP A 325 -14.98 3.93 7.46
C ASP A 325 -15.67 3.33 6.22
N ILE A 326 -15.49 3.90 5.03
CA ILE A 326 -16.06 3.41 3.77
C ILE A 326 -15.10 2.39 3.10
N GLN A 327 -15.42 1.09 3.11
CA GLN A 327 -14.42 0.01 2.81
C GLN A 327 -14.04 -0.03 1.35
N VAL A 328 -14.93 0.46 0.51
CA VAL A 328 -14.82 0.48 -0.94
C VAL A 328 -13.97 1.62 -1.50
N LEU A 329 -13.41 2.49 -0.64
CA LEU A 329 -12.61 3.65 -1.05
C LEU A 329 -11.21 3.63 -0.43
N ALA A 330 -10.19 3.80 -1.27
CA ALA A 330 -8.79 3.84 -0.86
C ALA A 330 -8.27 5.28 -0.65
N GLY A 331 -8.86 6.26 -1.33
CA GLY A 331 -8.30 7.60 -1.44
C GLY A 331 -9.18 8.53 -2.26
N ALA A 332 -8.68 9.75 -2.47
CA ALA A 332 -9.21 10.67 -3.45
C ALA A 332 -8.07 11.24 -4.30
N THR A 333 -8.39 11.69 -5.49
CA THR A 333 -7.48 12.43 -6.37
C THR A 333 -8.19 13.65 -6.94
N ILE A 334 -7.43 14.66 -7.34
CA ILE A 334 -7.92 15.80 -8.12
C ILE A 334 -7.49 15.56 -9.56
N MET A 335 -8.46 15.47 -10.46
CA MET A 335 -8.24 15.29 -11.89
C MET A 335 -7.72 16.58 -12.55
N GLY A 336 -7.21 16.48 -13.77
CA GLY A 336 -6.72 17.64 -14.54
C GLY A 336 -7.78 18.71 -14.83
N ASP A 337 -9.08 18.35 -14.78
CA ASP A 337 -10.21 19.29 -14.90
C ASP A 337 -10.63 19.92 -13.56
N GLY A 338 -9.86 19.66 -12.49
CA GLY A 338 -10.12 20.16 -11.14
C GLY A 338 -11.21 19.40 -10.38
N ARG A 339 -11.87 18.41 -10.99
CA ARG A 339 -12.87 17.59 -10.32
C ARG A 339 -12.19 16.56 -9.41
N VAL A 340 -12.86 16.24 -8.31
CA VAL A 340 -12.41 15.18 -7.41
C VAL A 340 -12.91 13.84 -7.93
N ALA A 341 -12.03 12.85 -7.97
CA ALA A 341 -12.40 11.45 -8.20
C ALA A 341 -12.01 10.61 -6.99
N LEU A 342 -12.88 9.69 -6.59
CA LEU A 342 -12.60 8.76 -5.50
C LEU A 342 -11.85 7.54 -6.04
N ILE A 343 -10.83 7.10 -5.32
CA ILE A 343 -10.03 5.93 -5.67
C ILE A 343 -10.69 4.72 -5.04
N LEU A 344 -11.03 3.72 -5.85
CA LEU A 344 -11.70 2.51 -5.39
C LEU A 344 -10.72 1.56 -4.69
N ASP A 345 -11.14 1.02 -3.56
CA ASP A 345 -10.48 -0.12 -2.92
C ASP A 345 -11.05 -1.42 -3.48
N VAL A 346 -10.30 -2.06 -4.36
CA VAL A 346 -10.69 -3.30 -5.04
C VAL A 346 -10.92 -4.45 -4.04
N LEU A 347 -10.12 -4.54 -2.98
CA LEU A 347 -10.31 -5.55 -1.94
C LEU A 347 -11.59 -5.28 -1.14
N GLY A 348 -11.80 -4.01 -0.76
CA GLY A 348 -13.00 -3.60 -0.05
C GLY A 348 -14.29 -3.87 -0.83
N ILE A 349 -14.27 -3.63 -2.14
CA ILE A 349 -15.39 -4.00 -3.03
C ILE A 349 -15.59 -5.52 -3.05
N ALA A 350 -14.52 -6.31 -3.21
CA ALA A 350 -14.62 -7.77 -3.25
C ALA A 350 -15.19 -8.37 -1.94
N GLN A 351 -14.82 -7.80 -0.80
CA GLN A 351 -15.35 -8.18 0.53
C GLN A 351 -16.82 -7.80 0.67
N GLN A 352 -17.17 -6.56 0.32
CA GLN A 352 -18.56 -6.08 0.43
C GLN A 352 -19.50 -6.90 -0.47
N ALA A 353 -19.04 -7.25 -1.67
CA ALA A 353 -19.76 -8.08 -2.62
C ALA A 353 -19.73 -9.59 -2.29
N ARG A 354 -19.09 -9.99 -1.17
CA ARG A 354 -18.95 -11.39 -0.73
C ARG A 354 -18.30 -12.32 -1.76
N ILE A 355 -17.44 -11.78 -2.62
CA ILE A 355 -16.61 -12.59 -3.54
C ILE A 355 -15.54 -13.35 -2.74
N VAL A 356 -15.06 -12.72 -1.66
CA VAL A 356 -14.21 -13.36 -0.67
C VAL A 356 -15.13 -13.94 0.41
N SER A 357 -15.29 -15.26 0.46
CA SER A 357 -15.93 -15.95 1.58
C SER A 357 -15.01 -15.86 2.81
N ASP A 358 -15.55 -15.44 3.96
CA ASP A 358 -14.81 -15.16 5.21
C ASP A 358 -13.68 -16.16 5.48
N SER A 359 -12.47 -15.76 5.10
CA SER A 359 -11.21 -16.43 5.33
C SER A 359 -10.09 -15.41 5.16
N HIS A 360 -9.86 -14.64 6.23
CA HIS A 360 -8.57 -14.06 6.61
C HIS A 360 -7.76 -13.22 5.59
N ASP A 361 -8.39 -12.40 4.74
CA ASP A 361 -7.67 -11.36 3.97
C ASP A 361 -8.29 -9.98 4.21
N HIS A 362 -8.00 -9.42 5.39
CA HIS A 362 -8.58 -8.16 5.89
C HIS A 362 -7.58 -7.00 6.01
N ASN A 363 -6.58 -6.92 5.12
CA ASN A 363 -5.40 -6.08 5.39
C ASN A 363 -5.18 -4.83 4.53
N LEU A 364 -5.92 -4.56 3.45
CA LEU A 364 -5.76 -3.30 2.70
C LEU A 364 -6.76 -2.22 3.14
N ALA A 365 -8.06 -2.53 3.07
CA ALA A 365 -9.15 -1.59 3.39
C ALA A 365 -9.23 -1.21 4.88
N ALA A 366 -8.78 -2.07 5.79
CA ALA A 366 -8.77 -1.81 7.24
C ALA A 366 -7.61 -0.90 7.68
N GLN A 367 -6.51 -0.88 6.92
CA GLN A 367 -5.26 -0.19 7.29
C GLN A 367 -5.19 1.26 6.80
N LEU A 368 -6.03 1.66 5.84
CA LEU A 368 -6.28 3.07 5.52
C LEU A 368 -7.12 3.80 6.60
N ARG A 369 -7.67 3.08 7.58
CA ARG A 369 -8.64 3.61 8.55
C ARG A 369 -8.10 3.90 9.95
N ALA A 370 -6.91 3.42 10.27
CA ALA A 370 -6.44 3.34 11.65
C ALA A 370 -5.56 4.54 12.05
N ALA A 371 -6.19 5.68 12.32
CA ALA A 371 -5.67 6.71 13.24
C ALA A 371 -6.42 6.62 14.59
N PRO A 372 -5.81 6.99 15.74
CA PRO A 372 -6.41 6.73 17.05
C PRO A 372 -7.72 7.51 17.23
N ARG A 373 -8.77 6.82 17.67
CA ARG A 373 -10.13 7.36 17.86
C ARG A 373 -10.44 7.61 19.34
N PRO A 374 -11.07 8.74 19.70
CA PRO A 374 -11.94 8.81 20.87
C PRO A 374 -13.34 8.26 20.50
N ARG A 375 -13.99 7.60 21.44
CA ARG A 375 -15.31 6.97 21.28
C ARG A 375 -16.42 8.00 21.01
N ARG A 376 -17.25 7.82 19.97
CA ARG A 376 -18.71 8.08 19.98
C ARG A 376 -19.42 7.69 18.67
N ARG A 377 -20.77 7.67 18.77
CA ARG A 377 -21.79 6.93 17.99
C ARG A 377 -21.84 7.24 16.48
N THR A 378 -22.13 6.18 15.70
CA THR A 378 -22.33 6.15 14.25
C THR A 378 -23.72 6.65 13.80
N PRO A 379 -23.81 7.47 12.74
CA PRO A 379 -24.97 7.54 11.86
C PRO A 379 -24.65 6.91 10.49
N ASN A 380 -25.63 6.21 9.90
CA ASN A 380 -25.58 5.71 8.52
C ASN A 380 -25.67 6.89 7.54
N LEU A 381 -24.64 7.11 6.70
CA LEU A 381 -24.63 8.12 5.64
C LEU A 381 -24.44 7.48 4.26
N ALA A 382 -25.25 7.91 3.30
CA ALA A 382 -25.17 7.49 1.90
C ALA A 382 -24.09 8.30 1.14
N VAL A 383 -23.22 7.62 0.39
CA VAL A 383 -22.08 8.21 -0.32
C VAL A 383 -22.51 9.18 -1.43
N GLY A 384 -23.69 8.96 -2.02
CA GLY A 384 -24.24 9.83 -3.09
C GLY A 384 -24.49 11.29 -2.69
N ALA A 385 -24.48 11.63 -1.39
CA ALA A 385 -24.65 13.01 -0.94
C ALA A 385 -23.33 13.81 -0.85
N LEU A 386 -22.16 13.18 -0.99
CA LEU A 386 -20.86 13.83 -0.79
C LEU A 386 -20.26 14.42 -2.07
N ALA A 387 -20.72 14.00 -3.25
CA ALA A 387 -20.23 14.48 -4.55
C ALA A 387 -20.90 15.79 -5.02
N GLY A 388 -21.99 16.21 -4.38
CA GLY A 388 -22.72 17.42 -4.74
C GLY A 388 -22.45 18.58 -3.79
N ARG A 389 -21.73 19.61 -4.29
CA ARG A 389 -21.43 20.93 -3.67
C ARG A 389 -20.13 20.99 -2.86
N TRP A 390 -19.02 21.11 -3.59
CA TRP A 390 -17.88 21.89 -3.13
C TRP A 390 -17.69 23.07 -4.08
N THR A 391 -18.03 24.28 -3.63
CA THR A 391 -17.70 25.53 -4.32
C THR A 391 -16.33 25.99 -3.84
N PRO A 392 -15.37 26.29 -4.74
CA PRO A 392 -14.07 26.78 -4.32
C PRO A 392 -14.18 28.25 -3.94
N GLY A 393 -14.15 28.53 -2.63
CA GLY A 393 -14.09 29.89 -2.11
C GLY A 393 -14.71 30.02 -0.72
N ASP A 394 -13.92 29.72 0.31
CA ASP A 394 -13.93 30.55 1.52
C ASP A 394 -12.67 30.28 2.36
N SER A 395 -11.72 31.20 2.23
CA SER A 395 -10.57 31.30 3.13
C SER A 395 -11.05 31.81 4.49
N ALA A 396 -11.21 30.92 5.46
CA ALA A 396 -11.43 31.32 6.85
C ALA A 396 -10.15 31.96 7.42
N ARG A 397 -10.09 33.30 7.39
CA ARG A 397 -9.14 34.08 8.21
C ARG A 397 -9.64 34.08 9.66
N PRO A 398 -8.80 33.81 10.68
CA PRO A 398 -9.21 33.97 12.06
C PRO A 398 -9.27 35.48 12.40
N ARG A 399 -10.47 35.97 12.75
CA ARG A 399 -10.65 37.26 13.42
C ARG A 399 -10.36 37.08 14.92
N PHE A 400 -9.33 37.76 15.43
CA PHE A 400 -9.16 37.95 16.87
C PHE A 400 -10.20 38.97 17.38
N PRO A 401 -10.88 38.72 18.52
CA PRO A 401 -11.70 39.73 19.14
C PRO A 401 -10.80 40.70 19.93
N VAL A 402 -10.86 41.97 19.52
CA VAL A 402 -10.41 43.12 20.31
C VAL A 402 -11.58 43.61 21.15
N GLY A 403 -11.32 43.88 22.42
CA GLY A 403 -12.22 44.52 23.38
C GLY A 403 -12.05 43.85 24.75
N GLY A 404 -11.69 44.52 25.82
CA GLY A 404 -11.66 45.95 26.13
C GLY A 404 -12.00 46.09 27.62
N VAL A 405 -11.32 47.04 28.27
CA VAL A 405 -11.29 47.39 29.70
C VAL A 405 -10.42 46.48 30.58
#